data_AF-A0A658BNM5-F1
#
_entry.id   AF-A0A658BNM5-F1
#
_cell.length_a   1.000
_cell.length_b   1.000
_cell.length_c   1.000
_cell.angle_alpha   90.00
_cell.angle_beta   90.00
_cell.angle_gamma   90.00
#
_symmetry.space_group_name_H-M   'P 1'
#
loop_
_entity.id
_entity.type
_entity.pdbx_description
1 polymer ?
#
loop_
_entity_poly.entity_id
_entity_poly.type
_entity_poly.pdbx_seq_one_letter_code
_entity_poly.pdbx_strand_id
1 'polypeptide(L)'
;KVGHLVTKAYVFEGIHPRVVAIPTAFGHWAYGRLAQLKLKSEKGGAWGAQDDPDLNNVWWEDKGVHPNQIIPVVADPIGGSQGWFDTVVKVAKAGPNDKYGDVQASWDKHVEAFKETMRYAYTGDLHRKMHPEMAAWGGPESVKHKEGGGH
;
A
#
# COMPACT_ATOMS: atom_id res chain seq x y z
N LYS A 1 -12.53 -7.97 3.19
CA LYS A 1 -11.84 -7.87 1.88
C LYS A 1 -12.13 -6.50 1.28
N VAL A 2 -11.13 -5.64 1.13
CA VAL A 2 -11.31 -4.25 0.66
C VAL A 2 -11.36 -4.12 -0.86
N GLY A 3 -10.77 -5.06 -1.60
CA GLY A 3 -10.72 -5.01 -3.06
C GLY A 3 -10.10 -6.24 -3.72
N HIS A 4 -9.83 -6.12 -5.02
CA HIS A 4 -9.04 -7.05 -5.84
C HIS A 4 -8.29 -6.30 -6.94
N LEU A 5 -7.23 -6.93 -7.45
CA LEU A 5 -6.52 -6.49 -8.66
C LEU A 5 -6.21 -7.68 -9.56
N VAL A 6 -6.07 -7.41 -10.85
CA VAL A 6 -5.70 -8.40 -11.86
C VAL A 6 -4.34 -8.01 -12.43
N THR A 7 -3.33 -8.87 -12.22
CA THR A 7 -1.95 -8.64 -12.68
C THR A 7 -1.30 -9.92 -13.18
N LYS A 8 -0.09 -9.80 -13.73
CA LYS A 8 0.73 -10.94 -14.18
C LYS A 8 1.43 -11.58 -12.99
N ALA A 9 1.32 -12.90 -12.89
CA ALA A 9 2.08 -13.68 -11.91
C ALA A 9 3.41 -14.11 -12.52
N TYR A 10 4.52 -13.82 -11.82
CA TYR A 10 5.84 -14.34 -12.13
C TYR A 10 6.15 -15.44 -11.11
N VAL A 11 6.32 -16.67 -11.59
CA VAL A 11 6.58 -17.84 -10.74
C VAL A 11 8.06 -18.15 -10.76
N PHE A 12 8.68 -18.13 -9.58
CA PHE A 12 10.09 -18.46 -9.40
C PHE A 12 10.31 -18.97 -7.96
N GLU A 13 11.40 -19.69 -7.74
CA GLU A 13 11.67 -20.42 -6.48
C GLU A 13 12.22 -19.54 -5.34
N GLY A 14 12.39 -18.23 -5.58
CA GLY A 14 13.00 -17.29 -4.63
C GLY A 14 12.04 -16.75 -3.56
N ILE A 15 10.75 -17.12 -3.57
CA ILE A 15 9.75 -16.70 -2.60
C ILE A 15 9.12 -17.93 -1.94
N HIS A 16 8.85 -17.84 -0.64
CA HIS A 16 8.20 -18.91 0.12
C HIS A 16 6.86 -19.31 -0.53
N PRO A 17 6.53 -20.62 -0.67
CA PRO A 17 5.36 -21.08 -1.44
C PRO A 17 3.98 -20.55 -1.02
N ARG A 18 3.88 -19.99 0.19
CA ARG A 18 2.65 -19.43 0.77
C ARG A 18 2.59 -17.90 0.75
N VAL A 19 3.56 -17.25 0.10
CA VAL A 19 3.71 -15.80 0.06
C VAL A 19 3.64 -15.33 -1.39
N VAL A 20 2.95 -14.21 -1.60
CA VAL A 20 3.07 -13.43 -2.83
C VAL A 20 3.71 -12.09 -2.48
N ALA A 21 4.59 -11.61 -3.35
CA ALA A 21 5.23 -10.31 -3.19
C ALA A 21 4.89 -9.41 -4.38
N ILE A 22 4.45 -8.19 -4.08
CA ILE A 22 4.24 -7.13 -5.06
C ILE A 22 4.88 -5.87 -4.47
N PRO A 23 5.80 -5.19 -5.17
CA PRO A 23 6.35 -3.93 -4.71
C PRO A 23 5.23 -2.88 -4.52
N THR A 24 5.31 -2.08 -3.45
CA THR A 24 4.29 -1.07 -3.13
C THR A 24 4.13 0.00 -4.21
N ALA A 25 5.17 0.23 -5.01
CA ALA A 25 5.18 1.16 -6.14
C ALA A 25 5.12 0.46 -7.52
N PHE A 26 4.75 -0.83 -7.57
CA PHE A 26 4.65 -1.56 -8.83
C PHE A 26 3.42 -1.11 -9.59
N GLY A 27 3.54 -0.37 -10.68
CA GLY A 27 2.36 0.17 -11.37
C GLY A 27 2.35 1.69 -11.40
N HIS A 28 2.65 2.26 -12.56
CA HIS A 28 2.59 3.70 -12.75
C HIS A 28 1.30 4.10 -13.47
N TRP A 29 0.52 4.95 -12.81
CA TRP A 29 -0.76 5.43 -13.35
C TRP A 29 -0.77 6.94 -13.59
N ALA A 30 0.08 7.71 -12.92
CA ALA A 30 0.17 9.15 -13.05
C ALA A 30 1.62 9.60 -13.33
N TYR A 31 1.72 10.80 -13.91
CA TYR A 31 2.93 11.61 -14.12
C TYR A 31 4.02 11.02 -15.01
N GLY A 32 4.26 11.73 -16.12
CA GLY A 32 5.43 11.52 -16.97
C GLY A 32 5.27 10.39 -17.99
N ARG A 33 5.72 10.67 -19.21
CA ARG A 33 5.69 9.72 -20.34
C ARG A 33 6.54 8.46 -20.10
N LEU A 34 7.62 8.56 -19.33
CA LEU A 34 8.47 7.41 -18.98
C LEU A 34 7.74 6.43 -18.06
N ALA A 35 7.26 6.92 -16.92
CA ALA A 35 6.56 6.10 -15.94
C ALA A 35 5.29 5.46 -16.54
N GLN A 36 4.54 6.20 -17.35
CA GLN A 36 3.33 5.70 -18.00
C GLN A 36 3.60 4.86 -19.28
N LEU A 37 4.86 4.62 -19.66
CA LEU A 37 5.25 3.93 -20.90
C LEU A 37 4.70 4.55 -22.20
N LYS A 38 4.59 5.86 -22.21
CA LYS A 38 4.09 6.65 -23.34
C LYS A 38 5.17 7.31 -24.18
N LEU A 39 6.44 6.94 -24.01
CA LEU A 39 7.56 7.51 -24.77
C LEU A 39 7.39 7.40 -26.28
N LYS A 40 6.77 6.31 -26.75
CA LYS A 40 6.52 6.06 -28.18
C LYS A 40 5.28 6.78 -28.71
N SER A 41 4.32 7.11 -27.85
CA SER A 41 3.02 7.67 -28.24
C SER A 41 2.88 9.17 -27.97
N GLU A 42 3.67 9.72 -27.04
CA GLU A 42 3.58 11.11 -26.60
C GLU A 42 4.96 11.79 -26.62
N LYS A 43 5.02 13.01 -27.14
CA LYS A 43 6.19 13.88 -26.99
C LYS A 43 6.24 14.44 -25.56
N GLY A 44 7.46 14.61 -25.05
CA GLY A 44 7.75 15.35 -23.83
C GLY A 44 7.25 16.79 -23.93
N GLY A 45 6.73 17.30 -22.81
CA GLY A 45 6.38 18.72 -22.70
C GLY A 45 7.62 19.60 -22.68
N ALA A 46 7.45 20.92 -22.55
CA ALA A 46 8.54 21.90 -22.55
C ALA A 46 9.69 21.60 -21.55
N TRP A 47 9.39 20.86 -20.48
CA TRP A 47 10.33 20.46 -19.44
C TRP A 47 10.58 18.94 -19.40
N GLY A 48 9.96 18.18 -20.29
CA GLY A 48 10.15 16.74 -20.39
C GLY A 48 11.30 16.48 -21.35
N ALA A 49 12.47 16.13 -20.82
CA ALA A 49 13.71 15.92 -21.57
C ALA A 49 13.46 15.09 -22.84
N GLN A 50 13.27 15.78 -23.97
CA GLN A 50 12.71 15.19 -25.19
C GLN A 50 13.72 14.24 -25.84
N ASP A 51 14.96 14.71 -25.89
CA ASP A 51 16.12 14.11 -26.55
C ASP A 51 17.13 13.54 -25.53
N ASP A 52 16.65 13.17 -24.35
CA ASP A 52 17.47 12.51 -23.34
C ASP A 52 17.88 11.10 -23.83
N PRO A 53 19.18 10.82 -24.03
CA PRO A 53 19.66 9.53 -24.48
C PRO A 53 19.22 8.37 -23.60
N ASP A 54 19.00 8.60 -22.30
CA ASP A 54 18.59 7.56 -21.34
C ASP A 54 17.20 7.01 -21.64
N LEU A 55 16.36 7.75 -22.35
CA LEU A 55 15.04 7.28 -22.76
C LEU A 55 15.10 6.16 -23.80
N ASN A 56 16.25 5.96 -24.45
CA ASN A 56 16.48 4.82 -25.34
C ASN A 56 16.80 3.53 -24.58
N ASN A 57 17.11 3.60 -23.28
CA ASN A 57 17.43 2.44 -22.44
C ASN A 57 16.20 1.75 -21.86
N VAL A 58 14.99 2.21 -22.20
CA VAL A 58 13.73 1.63 -21.73
C VAL A 58 13.45 0.33 -22.47
N TRP A 59 13.69 -0.79 -21.79
CA TRP A 59 13.54 -2.14 -22.35
C TRP A 59 12.26 -2.86 -21.92
N TRP A 60 11.49 -2.29 -20.98
CA TRP A 60 10.24 -2.88 -20.49
C TRP A 60 9.02 -2.33 -21.23
N GLU A 61 7.99 -3.17 -21.36
CA GLU A 61 6.74 -2.85 -22.09
C GLU A 61 5.51 -2.82 -21.17
N ASP A 62 5.71 -3.07 -19.88
CA ASP A 62 4.65 -3.12 -18.89
C ASP A 62 4.96 -2.17 -17.73
N LYS A 63 3.99 -1.32 -17.40
CA LYS A 63 4.11 -0.33 -16.31
C LYS A 63 3.73 -0.90 -14.95
N GLY A 64 3.17 -2.11 -14.90
CA GLY A 64 2.71 -2.80 -13.69
C GLY A 64 1.28 -2.41 -13.24
N VAL A 65 0.85 -2.98 -12.10
CA VAL A 65 -0.47 -2.74 -11.47
C VAL A 65 -0.30 -2.45 -9.98
N HIS A 66 -0.74 -1.27 -9.55
CA HIS A 66 -0.47 -0.73 -8.23
C HIS A 66 -1.27 -1.43 -7.11
N PRO A 67 -0.62 -2.02 -6.08
CA PRO A 67 -1.31 -2.85 -5.10
C PRO A 67 -2.01 -2.07 -3.98
N ASN A 68 -1.62 -0.81 -3.71
CA ASN A 68 -2.07 -0.12 -2.49
C ASN A 68 -3.59 0.01 -2.37
N GLN A 69 -4.33 0.05 -3.48
CA GLN A 69 -5.79 0.13 -3.42
C GLN A 69 -6.44 -1.12 -2.80
N ILE A 70 -5.77 -2.27 -2.80
CA ILE A 70 -6.31 -3.51 -2.22
C ILE A 70 -5.73 -3.85 -0.85
N ILE A 71 -4.82 -3.01 -0.35
CA ILE A 71 -4.21 -3.15 0.97
C ILE A 71 -5.11 -2.41 1.98
N PRO A 72 -5.74 -3.10 2.96
CA PRO A 72 -6.62 -2.46 3.91
C PRO A 72 -5.88 -1.41 4.73
N VAL A 73 -6.55 -0.30 5.05
CA VAL A 73 -5.99 0.67 6.00
C VAL A 73 -6.18 0.09 7.39
N VAL A 74 -5.07 -0.22 8.05
CA VAL A 74 -5.02 -0.91 9.35
C VAL A 74 -4.12 -0.09 10.26
N ALA A 75 -4.60 0.26 11.45
CA ALA A 75 -3.79 0.95 12.44
C ALA A 75 -2.98 -0.06 13.26
N ASP A 76 -1.66 0.15 13.35
CA ASP A 76 -0.78 -0.54 14.29
C ASP A 76 -1.25 -0.25 15.74
N PRO A 77 -1.56 -1.28 16.54
CA PRO A 77 -2.06 -1.13 17.90
C PRO A 77 -1.22 -0.22 18.81
N ILE A 78 0.09 -0.15 18.60
CA ILE A 78 0.99 0.60 19.49
C ILE A 78 1.41 1.93 18.86
N GLY A 79 1.98 1.90 17.66
CA GLY A 79 2.51 3.08 16.98
C GLY A 79 1.47 3.89 16.22
N GLY A 80 0.25 3.37 16.01
CA GLY A 80 -0.83 4.05 15.27
C GLY A 80 -0.55 4.27 13.78
N SER A 81 0.58 3.77 13.28
CA SER A 81 0.97 3.84 11.88
C SER A 81 0.24 2.78 11.06
N GLN A 82 0.35 2.82 9.72
CA GLN A 82 -0.22 1.78 8.87
C GLN A 82 0.46 0.42 9.14
N GLY A 83 -0.35 -0.62 9.39
CA GLY A 83 0.07 -2.01 9.41
C GLY A 83 0.40 -2.46 7.99
N TRP A 84 1.69 -2.70 7.73
CA TRP A 84 2.18 -3.21 6.45
C TRP A 84 2.63 -4.68 6.59
N PHE A 85 2.68 -5.38 5.46
CA PHE A 85 3.24 -6.74 5.33
C PHE A 85 2.50 -7.88 6.04
N ASP A 86 1.25 -7.64 6.45
CA ASP A 86 0.38 -8.62 7.13
C ASP A 86 -0.90 -8.97 6.35
N THR A 87 -1.06 -8.40 5.14
CA THR A 87 -2.29 -8.54 4.37
C THR A 87 -2.46 -9.95 3.81
N VAL A 88 -3.46 -10.67 4.32
CA VAL A 88 -3.84 -11.99 3.81
C VAL A 88 -4.67 -11.84 2.54
N VAL A 89 -4.21 -12.47 1.46
CA VAL A 89 -4.86 -12.43 0.14
C VAL A 89 -5.33 -13.82 -0.30
N LYS A 90 -6.25 -13.84 -1.27
CA LYS A 90 -6.57 -15.04 -2.05
C LYS A 90 -6.10 -14.84 -3.48
N VAL A 91 -5.43 -15.84 -4.05
CA VAL A 91 -4.91 -15.81 -5.42
C VAL A 91 -5.68 -16.83 -6.24
N ALA A 92 -6.08 -16.44 -7.44
CA ALA A 92 -6.74 -17.30 -8.42
C ALA A 92 -6.30 -16.89 -9.83
N LYS A 93 -6.46 -17.80 -10.79
CA LYS A 93 -6.29 -17.46 -12.20
C LYS A 93 -7.38 -16.45 -12.59
N ALA A 94 -7.01 -15.44 -13.38
CA ALA A 94 -7.95 -14.47 -13.93
C ALA A 94 -9.09 -15.17 -14.69
N GLY A 95 -10.32 -14.71 -14.46
CA GLY A 95 -11.52 -15.20 -15.13
C GLY A 95 -11.70 -14.66 -16.55
N PRO A 96 -12.73 -15.12 -17.29
CA PRO A 96 -12.96 -14.70 -18.68
C PRO A 96 -13.24 -13.20 -18.88
N ASN A 97 -13.73 -12.52 -17.84
CA ASN A 97 -14.09 -11.10 -17.88
C ASN A 97 -13.03 -10.20 -17.23
N ASP A 98 -12.02 -10.78 -16.59
CA ASP A 98 -10.96 -10.04 -15.92
C ASP A 98 -9.93 -9.55 -16.94
N LYS A 99 -9.54 -8.27 -16.85
CA LYS A 99 -8.53 -7.68 -17.71
C LYS A 99 -7.30 -7.29 -16.91
N TYR A 100 -6.13 -7.41 -17.52
CA TYR A 100 -4.90 -6.94 -16.93
C TYR A 100 -5.02 -5.46 -16.54
N GLY A 101 -4.69 -5.13 -15.29
CA GLY A 101 -4.79 -3.77 -14.77
C GLY A 101 -6.15 -3.43 -14.16
N ASP A 102 -7.13 -4.35 -14.18
CA ASP A 102 -8.37 -4.15 -13.43
C ASP A 102 -8.04 -4.06 -11.94
N VAL A 103 -8.52 -2.99 -11.31
CA VAL A 103 -8.41 -2.77 -9.87
C VAL A 103 -9.77 -2.29 -9.38
N GLN A 104 -10.30 -2.94 -8.35
CA GLN A 104 -11.50 -2.49 -7.66
C GLN A 104 -11.24 -2.51 -6.16
N ALA A 105 -11.58 -1.39 -5.52
CA ALA A 105 -11.46 -1.22 -4.08
C ALA A 105 -12.68 -0.47 -3.55
N SER A 106 -12.99 -0.66 -2.27
CA SER A 106 -14.13 -0.04 -1.60
C SER A 106 -13.64 0.85 -0.47
N TRP A 107 -13.81 2.16 -0.65
CA TRP A 107 -13.49 3.17 0.37
C TRP A 107 -14.13 2.83 1.72
N ASP A 108 -15.43 2.52 1.72
CA ASP A 108 -16.17 2.21 2.95
C ASP A 108 -15.57 1.02 3.69
N LYS A 109 -15.11 -0.01 2.97
CA LYS A 109 -14.44 -1.16 3.58
C LYS A 109 -13.06 -0.83 4.15
N HIS A 110 -12.32 0.12 3.56
CA HIS A 110 -11.09 0.63 4.19
C HIS A 110 -11.40 1.40 5.46
N VAL A 111 -12.45 2.22 5.46
CA VAL A 111 -12.91 2.96 6.64
C VAL A 111 -13.37 2.01 7.75
N GLU A 112 -14.10 0.94 7.41
CA GLU A 112 -14.49 -0.12 8.35
C GLU A 112 -13.27 -0.81 8.96
N ALA A 113 -12.31 -1.25 8.13
CA ALA A 113 -11.08 -1.89 8.61
C ALA A 113 -10.25 -0.97 9.52
N PHE A 114 -10.15 0.31 9.16
CA PHE A 114 -9.47 1.31 9.97
C PHE A 114 -10.19 1.51 11.32
N LYS A 115 -11.52 1.69 11.30
CA LYS A 115 -12.31 1.85 12.54
C LYS A 115 -12.20 0.63 13.44
N GLU A 116 -12.23 -0.57 12.88
CA GLU A 116 -12.06 -1.81 13.63
C GLU A 116 -10.68 -1.87 14.28
N THR A 117 -9.61 -1.63 13.51
CA THR A 117 -8.23 -1.73 13.99
C THR A 117 -7.86 -0.62 14.99
N MET A 118 -8.46 0.56 14.85
CA MET A 118 -8.37 1.63 15.85
C MET A 118 -8.91 1.25 17.23
N ARG A 119 -9.77 0.23 17.34
CA ARG A 119 -10.21 -0.28 18.64
C ARG A 119 -9.10 -1.03 19.38
N TYR A 120 -8.15 -1.58 18.63
CA TYR A 120 -6.97 -2.28 19.15
C TYR A 120 -5.80 -1.32 19.41
N ALA A 121 -5.84 -0.11 18.84
CA ALA A 121 -4.89 0.96 19.14
C ALA A 121 -4.85 1.28 20.64
N TYR A 122 -3.72 1.79 21.15
CA TYR A 122 -3.56 2.10 22.58
C TYR A 122 -4.61 3.06 23.15
N THR A 123 -5.27 3.85 22.30
CA THR A 123 -6.41 4.72 22.64
C THR A 123 -7.78 4.04 22.54
N GLY A 124 -7.85 2.85 21.95
CA GLY A 124 -9.06 2.11 21.63
C GLY A 124 -9.65 1.32 22.81
N ASP A 125 -10.93 0.98 22.68
CA ASP A 125 -11.70 0.32 23.74
C ASP A 125 -11.30 -1.16 23.94
N LEU A 126 -10.83 -1.84 22.90
CA LEU A 126 -10.38 -3.23 23.00
C LEU A 126 -8.98 -3.34 23.57
N HIS A 127 -8.09 -2.38 23.29
CA HIS A 127 -6.74 -2.38 23.84
C HIS A 127 -6.74 -2.44 25.37
N ARG A 128 -7.50 -1.55 26.03
CA ARG A 128 -7.61 -1.54 27.50
C ARG A 128 -8.22 -2.82 28.08
N LYS A 129 -9.11 -3.48 27.34
CA LYS A 129 -9.73 -4.76 27.76
C LYS A 129 -8.74 -5.91 27.67
N MET A 130 -7.88 -5.92 26.65
CA MET A 130 -6.89 -6.98 26.44
C MET A 130 -5.62 -6.78 27.28
N HIS A 131 -5.35 -5.54 27.70
CA HIS A 131 -4.16 -5.15 28.47
C HIS A 131 -4.53 -4.55 29.84
N PRO A 132 -5.11 -5.35 30.76
CA PRO A 132 -5.45 -4.87 32.11
C PRO A 132 -4.22 -4.39 32.90
N GLU A 133 -3.03 -4.88 32.58
CA GLU A 133 -1.75 -4.42 33.14
C GLU A 133 -1.49 -2.93 32.85
N MET A 134 -2.06 -2.39 31.77
CA MET A 134 -1.96 -0.98 31.40
C MET A 134 -3.07 -0.11 31.99
N ALA A 135 -3.99 -0.67 32.78
CA ALA A 135 -5.13 0.07 33.33
C ALA A 135 -4.72 1.25 34.25
N ALA A 136 -3.54 1.17 34.87
CA ALA A 136 -2.98 2.24 35.70
C ALA A 136 -2.35 3.39 34.88
N TRP A 137 -2.07 3.18 33.58
CA TRP A 137 -1.50 4.21 32.72
C TRP A 137 -2.61 5.13 32.20
N GLY A 138 -2.52 6.43 32.52
CA GLY A 138 -3.54 7.43 32.16
C GLY A 138 -3.57 7.83 30.68
N GLY A 139 -2.76 7.20 29.83
CA GLY A 139 -2.59 7.55 28.41
C GLY A 139 -1.46 8.56 28.17
N PRO A 140 -1.24 9.00 26.91
CA PRO A 140 -0.16 9.91 26.55
C PRO A 140 -0.20 11.24 27.32
N GLU A 141 -1.41 11.76 27.56
CA GLU A 141 -1.62 13.01 28.31
C GLU A 141 -1.21 12.91 29.79
N SER A 142 -1.07 11.70 30.33
CA SER A 142 -0.58 11.49 31.71
C SER A 142 0.94 11.63 31.83
N VAL A 143 1.65 11.66 30.71
CA VAL A 143 3.11 11.76 30.69
C VAL A 143 3.52 13.22 30.93
N LYS A 144 4.34 13.44 31.96
CA LYS A 144 4.98 14.74 32.18
C LYS A 144 6.00 14.99 31.07
N HIS A 145 5.65 15.88 30.14
CA HIS A 145 6.57 16.32 29.11
C HIS A 145 7.64 17.21 29.76
N LYS A 146 8.91 16.93 29.49
CA LYS A 146 9.97 17.91 29.78
C LYS A 146 9.83 19.04 28.76
N GLU A 147 9.93 20.29 29.21
CA GLU A 147 10.05 21.43 28.29
C GLU A 147 11.17 21.12 27.28
N GLY A 148 10.84 21.22 25.98
CA GLY A 148 11.79 20.91 24.92
C GLY A 148 13.02 21.79 25.06
N GLY A 149 14.18 21.18 25.30
CA GLY A 149 15.45 21.86 25.13
C GLY A 149 15.59 22.21 23.65
N GLY A 150 15.62 23.51 23.35
CA GLY A 150 15.77 24.01 21.99
C GLY A 150 17.03 23.46 21.33
N HIS A 151 16.90 23.10 20.05
CA HIS A 151 18.03 23.04 19.12
C HIS A 151 18.30 24.43 18.56
#